data_AF-A0A399IRU7-F1
#
_entry.id   AF-A0A399IRU7-F1
#
_cell.length_a   1.000
_cell.length_b   1.000
_cell.length_c   1.000
_cell.angle_alpha   90.00
_cell.angle_beta   90.00
_cell.angle_gamma   90.00
#
_symmetry.space_group_name_H-M   'P 1'
#
loop_
_entity.id
_entity.type
_entity.pdbx_description
1 polymer ?
#
loop_
_entity_poly.entity_id
_entity_poly.type
_entity_poly.pdbx_seq_one_letter_code
_entity_poly.pdbx_strand_id
1 'polypeptide(L)'
;MKYCAQTDTFIEKDCISLSYSRNVHQPYGWIKESGTPPCAHLDVIVMTDKKYKLGDEDTIKIIGVFRRNDGDHKLVGVLKDRDITDFSQLTDSEKEDMHRLYPREDVGEGWFGHEIAEEIIKTFFQNKRRKTIIMVQHTQSQHHINNMIGAWGDWELTKFGREQAYEIGKWLLNENCDKGFSMYVSDLKRAFQTSQEINRTLNITPVVAEVIREVNAGAGNGKSREWYHSNKKPENEYYDSDYKPFDDAESDNDLWNRLYPFYQDIISNNQEKILIISHGTTLSFLQSMLIGDSFYALAKRRFIGLSGSVSKLTLETNGKVMINYLNQRI
;
A
#
# COMPACT_ATOMS: atom_id res chain seq x y z
N MET A 1 -18.02 -8.85 -7.49
CA MET A 1 -16.96 -9.16 -6.50
C MET A 1 -15.95 -8.03 -6.46
N LYS A 2 -15.42 -7.71 -5.28
CA LYS A 2 -14.30 -6.79 -5.07
C LYS A 2 -13.15 -7.58 -4.44
N TYR A 3 -11.95 -7.48 -5.01
CA TYR A 3 -10.75 -8.02 -4.38
C TYR A 3 -10.37 -7.18 -3.16
N CYS A 4 -10.05 -7.86 -2.06
CA CYS A 4 -9.69 -7.30 -0.77
C CYS A 4 -8.23 -7.68 -0.51
N ALA A 5 -7.31 -6.79 -0.88
CA ALA A 5 -5.87 -7.03 -0.76
C ALA A 5 -5.43 -7.33 0.68
N GLN A 6 -6.16 -6.82 1.66
CA GLN A 6 -5.93 -7.12 3.08
C GLN A 6 -5.99 -8.62 3.33
N THR A 7 -7.05 -9.24 2.87
CA THR A 7 -7.40 -10.63 3.16
C THR A 7 -7.03 -11.58 2.02
N ASP A 8 -6.46 -11.07 0.92
CA ASP A 8 -6.27 -11.83 -0.30
C ASP A 8 -7.52 -12.63 -0.70
N THR A 9 -8.70 -12.01 -0.48
CA THR A 9 -10.00 -12.64 -0.74
C THR A 9 -10.87 -11.74 -1.59
N PHE A 10 -11.98 -12.31 -2.05
CA PHE A 10 -12.98 -11.59 -2.83
C PHE A 10 -14.26 -11.47 -2.02
N ILE A 11 -14.79 -10.26 -1.95
CA ILE A 11 -16.03 -9.95 -1.24
C ILE A 11 -17.10 -9.63 -2.27
N GLU A 12 -18.30 -10.18 -2.09
CA GLU A 12 -19.45 -9.83 -2.90
C GLU A 12 -19.85 -8.38 -2.68
N LYS A 13 -20.38 -7.75 -3.73
CA LYS A 13 -20.86 -6.38 -3.69
C LYS A 13 -22.28 -6.37 -4.20
N ASP A 14 -23.11 -5.50 -3.62
CA ASP A 14 -24.49 -5.25 -4.06
C ASP A 14 -24.53 -4.42 -5.36
N CYS A 15 -23.69 -4.79 -6.33
CA CYS A 15 -23.63 -4.17 -7.64
C CYS A 15 -23.32 -5.23 -8.70
N ILE A 16 -23.94 -5.08 -9.86
CA ILE A 16 -23.74 -5.96 -11.00
C ILE A 16 -22.53 -5.46 -11.80
N SER A 17 -21.60 -6.36 -12.16
CA SER A 17 -20.48 -6.01 -13.03
C SER A 17 -20.96 -5.77 -14.46
N LEU A 18 -20.23 -4.93 -15.22
CA LEU A 18 -20.53 -4.71 -16.64
C LEU A 18 -20.53 -6.03 -17.41
N SER A 19 -19.54 -6.89 -17.20
CA SER A 19 -19.46 -8.22 -17.82
C SER A 19 -20.71 -9.06 -17.58
N TYR A 20 -21.20 -9.11 -16.33
CA TYR A 20 -22.43 -9.84 -16.02
C TYR A 20 -23.65 -9.21 -16.70
N SER A 21 -23.81 -7.88 -16.58
CA SER A 21 -24.96 -7.17 -17.16
C SER A 21 -25.05 -7.31 -18.69
N ARG A 22 -23.90 -7.50 -19.35
CA ARG A 22 -23.78 -7.65 -20.80
C ARG A 22 -23.60 -9.10 -21.24
N ASN A 23 -23.74 -10.07 -20.33
CA ASN A 23 -23.61 -11.50 -20.65
C ASN A 23 -22.26 -11.85 -21.31
N VAL A 24 -21.17 -11.36 -20.72
CA VAL A 24 -19.79 -11.65 -21.12
C VAL A 24 -19.24 -12.76 -20.24
N HIS A 25 -18.83 -13.88 -20.86
CA HIS A 25 -18.45 -15.09 -20.12
C HIS A 25 -16.95 -15.18 -19.84
N GLN A 26 -16.15 -14.39 -20.53
CA GLN A 26 -14.69 -14.45 -20.45
C GLN A 26 -14.21 -14.01 -19.06
N PRO A 27 -13.26 -14.75 -18.45
CA PRO A 27 -12.69 -14.40 -17.16
C PRO A 27 -11.94 -13.06 -17.21
N TYR A 28 -12.13 -12.28 -16.15
CA TYR A 28 -11.52 -10.98 -15.94
C TYR A 28 -10.58 -11.02 -14.73
N GLY A 29 -9.40 -10.45 -14.87
CA GLY A 29 -8.41 -10.33 -13.81
C GLY A 29 -7.40 -9.22 -14.09
N TRP A 30 -6.22 -9.34 -13.51
CA TRP A 30 -5.11 -8.40 -13.69
C TRP A 30 -3.79 -9.14 -13.89
N ILE A 31 -2.83 -8.46 -14.50
CA ILE A 31 -1.45 -8.96 -14.64
C ILE A 31 -0.80 -8.90 -13.25
N LYS A 32 -0.43 -10.05 -12.68
CA LYS A 32 0.13 -10.15 -11.32
C LYS A 32 1.37 -9.27 -11.11
N GLU A 33 2.23 -9.18 -12.11
CA GLU A 33 3.46 -8.39 -12.09
C GLU A 33 3.19 -6.88 -12.13
N SER A 34 2.04 -6.47 -12.66
CA SER A 34 1.67 -5.06 -12.78
C SER A 34 1.34 -4.44 -11.42
N GLY A 35 0.90 -5.25 -10.46
CA GLY A 35 0.46 -4.83 -9.14
C GLY A 35 -0.78 -5.60 -8.72
N THR A 36 -1.39 -5.19 -7.60
CA THR A 36 -2.57 -5.85 -7.06
C THR A 36 -3.65 -4.80 -6.79
N PRO A 37 -4.91 -5.00 -7.22
CA PRO A 37 -6.00 -4.10 -6.88
C PRO A 37 -6.14 -3.90 -5.37
N PRO A 38 -6.55 -2.71 -4.90
CA PRO A 38 -6.94 -1.53 -5.69
C PRO A 38 -5.76 -0.64 -6.11
N CYS A 39 -4.50 -1.05 -5.89
CA CYS A 39 -3.33 -0.29 -6.33
C CYS A 39 -3.24 -0.28 -7.85
N ALA A 40 -2.40 0.57 -8.46
CA ALA A 40 -2.20 0.57 -9.90
C ALA A 40 -1.84 -0.84 -10.41
N HIS A 41 -2.59 -1.32 -11.41
CA HIS A 41 -2.44 -2.62 -12.06
C HIS A 41 -2.94 -2.51 -13.50
N LEU A 42 -2.62 -3.52 -14.31
CA LEU A 42 -3.11 -3.68 -15.67
C LEU A 42 -4.20 -4.75 -15.68
N ASP A 43 -5.41 -4.33 -16.02
CA ASP A 43 -6.55 -5.23 -16.23
C ASP A 43 -6.37 -6.08 -17.48
N VAL A 44 -6.81 -7.34 -17.39
CA VAL A 44 -6.81 -8.26 -18.53
C VAL A 44 -8.07 -9.11 -18.57
N ILE A 45 -8.63 -9.26 -19.76
CA ILE A 45 -9.66 -10.25 -20.07
C ILE A 45 -9.00 -11.40 -20.85
N VAL A 46 -9.27 -12.64 -20.46
CA VAL A 46 -8.64 -13.81 -21.08
C VAL A 46 -9.68 -14.55 -21.90
N MET A 47 -9.42 -14.70 -23.20
CA MET A 47 -10.25 -15.49 -24.12
C MET A 47 -10.01 -16.98 -23.88
N THR A 48 -10.96 -17.66 -23.25
CA THR A 48 -10.86 -19.07 -22.90
C THR A 48 -12.19 -19.66 -22.41
N ASP A 49 -12.43 -20.93 -22.70
CA ASP A 49 -13.53 -21.72 -22.12
C ASP A 49 -13.16 -22.36 -20.77
N LYS A 50 -11.90 -22.19 -20.32
CA LYS A 50 -11.46 -22.70 -19.04
C LYS A 50 -12.24 -22.03 -17.91
N LYS A 51 -12.82 -22.84 -17.04
CA LYS A 51 -13.52 -22.36 -15.83
C LYS A 51 -12.50 -22.01 -14.76
N TYR A 52 -12.65 -20.82 -14.18
CA TYR A 52 -11.81 -20.32 -13.10
C TYR A 52 -12.58 -20.21 -11.79
N LYS A 53 -11.87 -20.36 -10.68
CA LYS A 53 -12.27 -19.87 -9.36
C LYS A 53 -11.58 -18.54 -9.09
N LEU A 54 -12.17 -17.75 -8.20
CA LEU A 54 -11.58 -16.47 -7.79
C LEU A 54 -10.21 -16.71 -7.15
N GLY A 55 -9.19 -15.99 -7.62
CA GLY A 55 -7.81 -16.12 -7.16
C GLY A 55 -6.97 -17.17 -7.91
N ASP A 56 -7.56 -17.91 -8.85
CA ASP A 56 -6.77 -18.77 -9.74
C ASP A 56 -5.78 -17.94 -10.57
N GLU A 57 -4.56 -18.46 -10.73
CA GLU A 57 -3.51 -17.83 -11.54
C GLU A 57 -3.21 -18.69 -12.78
N ASP A 58 -2.90 -18.03 -13.90
CA ASP A 58 -2.55 -18.71 -15.14
C ASP A 58 -1.54 -17.90 -15.96
N THR A 59 -0.82 -18.58 -16.85
CA THR A 59 0.10 -17.92 -17.76
C THR A 59 -0.59 -17.66 -19.09
N ILE A 60 -0.66 -16.39 -19.46
CA ILE A 60 -1.29 -15.93 -20.69
C ILE A 60 -0.27 -15.28 -21.62
N LYS A 61 -0.64 -15.14 -22.89
CA LYS A 61 -0.01 -14.19 -23.81
C LYS A 61 -1.02 -13.09 -24.15
N ILE A 62 -0.55 -11.85 -24.20
CA ILE A 62 -1.37 -10.70 -24.62
C ILE A 62 -1.37 -10.64 -26.14
N ILE A 63 -2.56 -10.63 -26.73
CA ILE A 63 -2.74 -10.61 -28.20
C ILE A 63 -3.16 -9.22 -28.71
N GLY A 64 -3.58 -8.33 -27.82
CA GLY A 64 -3.91 -6.95 -28.13
C GLY A 64 -4.66 -6.27 -27.01
N VAL A 65 -5.36 -5.19 -27.34
CA VAL A 65 -6.03 -4.32 -26.37
C VAL A 65 -7.26 -3.70 -27.01
N PHE A 66 -8.36 -3.64 -26.26
CA PHE A 66 -9.49 -2.78 -26.61
C PHE A 66 -9.32 -1.42 -25.93
N ARG A 67 -9.51 -0.32 -26.69
CA ARG A 67 -9.40 1.05 -26.18
C ARG A 67 -10.67 1.85 -26.41
N ARG A 68 -10.89 2.83 -25.55
CA ARG A 68 -11.99 3.80 -25.62
C ARG A 68 -11.46 5.24 -25.55
N ASN A 69 -12.24 6.19 -26.05
CA ASN A 69 -11.87 7.60 -26.11
C ASN A 69 -11.85 8.27 -24.72
N ASP A 70 -12.46 7.65 -23.71
CA ASP A 70 -12.35 8.08 -22.30
C ASP A 70 -11.03 7.67 -21.64
N GLY A 71 -10.14 7.00 -22.39
CA GLY A 71 -8.82 6.57 -21.92
C GLY A 71 -8.82 5.18 -21.25
N ASP A 72 -10.00 4.57 -21.04
CA ASP A 72 -10.08 3.19 -20.56
C ASP A 72 -9.56 2.23 -21.64
N HIS A 73 -8.91 1.17 -21.17
CA HIS A 73 -8.45 0.09 -22.01
C HIS A 73 -8.55 -1.24 -21.27
N LYS A 74 -8.64 -2.33 -22.04
CA LYS A 74 -8.59 -3.70 -21.52
C LYS A 74 -7.66 -4.52 -22.37
N LEU A 75 -6.58 -5.01 -21.76
CA LEU A 75 -5.69 -5.95 -22.41
C LEU A 75 -6.46 -7.25 -22.65
N VAL A 76 -6.25 -7.85 -23.81
CA VAL A 76 -6.86 -9.13 -24.17
C VAL A 76 -5.76 -10.17 -24.26
N GLY A 77 -5.92 -11.23 -23.48
CA GLY A 77 -5.00 -12.36 -23.48
C GLY A 77 -5.67 -13.66 -23.94
N VAL A 78 -4.84 -14.64 -24.27
CA VAL A 78 -5.21 -16.05 -24.43
C VAL A 78 -4.27 -16.90 -23.58
N LEU A 79 -4.66 -18.13 -23.26
CA LEU A 79 -3.75 -19.08 -22.60
C LEU A 79 -2.47 -19.26 -23.42
N LYS A 80 -1.32 -19.37 -22.72
CA LYS A 80 0.01 -19.41 -23.35
C LYS A 80 0.16 -20.53 -24.39
N ASP A 81 -0.55 -21.63 -24.21
CA ASP A 81 -0.52 -22.82 -25.06
C ASP A 81 -1.43 -22.75 -26.30
N ARG A 82 -2.34 -21.78 -26.39
CA ARG A 82 -3.16 -21.56 -27.60
C ARG A 82 -2.33 -20.91 -28.68
N ASP A 83 -2.39 -21.39 -29.93
CA ASP A 83 -1.70 -20.76 -31.06
C ASP A 83 -2.51 -19.62 -31.70
N ILE A 84 -2.80 -18.59 -30.90
CA ILE A 84 -3.53 -17.38 -31.31
C ILE A 84 -2.68 -16.14 -31.04
N THR A 85 -2.53 -15.27 -32.02
CA THR A 85 -1.75 -14.03 -31.92
C THR A 85 -2.55 -12.78 -32.25
N ASP A 86 -3.76 -12.92 -32.81
CA ASP A 86 -4.61 -11.79 -33.22
C ASP A 86 -6.10 -12.07 -32.99
N PHE A 87 -6.88 -11.00 -32.84
CA PHE A 87 -8.34 -11.05 -32.64
C PHE A 87 -9.08 -11.79 -33.75
N SER A 88 -8.62 -11.69 -35.01
CA SER A 88 -9.24 -12.39 -36.14
C SER A 88 -9.26 -13.91 -35.99
N GLN A 89 -8.35 -14.48 -35.21
CA GLN A 89 -8.20 -15.92 -34.97
C GLN A 89 -9.03 -16.44 -33.79
N LEU A 90 -9.65 -15.55 -33.02
CA LEU A 90 -10.59 -15.94 -31.97
C LEU A 90 -11.84 -16.60 -32.56
N THR A 91 -12.49 -17.45 -31.77
CA THR A 91 -13.78 -18.04 -32.12
C THR A 91 -14.86 -16.96 -32.19
N ASP A 92 -15.96 -17.24 -32.91
CA ASP A 92 -17.07 -16.28 -33.02
C ASP A 92 -17.67 -15.97 -31.64
N SER A 93 -17.77 -16.96 -30.75
CA SER A 93 -18.25 -16.75 -29.37
C SER A 93 -17.36 -15.79 -28.57
N GLU A 94 -16.04 -15.90 -28.69
CA GLU A 94 -15.08 -15.02 -28.02
C GLU A 94 -15.14 -13.60 -28.56
N LYS A 95 -15.26 -13.45 -29.89
CA LYS A 95 -15.44 -12.14 -30.54
C LYS A 95 -16.74 -11.49 -30.10
N GLU A 96 -17.83 -12.25 -30.04
CA GLU A 96 -19.12 -11.76 -29.58
C GLU A 96 -19.08 -11.33 -28.11
N ASP A 97 -18.40 -12.06 -27.22
CA ASP A 97 -18.20 -11.64 -25.82
C ASP A 97 -17.50 -10.28 -25.75
N MET A 98 -16.50 -10.04 -26.61
CA MET A 98 -15.82 -8.74 -26.67
C MET A 98 -16.70 -7.63 -27.22
N HIS A 99 -17.48 -7.89 -28.27
CA HIS A 99 -18.46 -6.91 -28.77
C HIS A 99 -19.57 -6.65 -27.75
N ARG A 100 -19.98 -7.63 -26.95
CA ARG A 100 -20.90 -7.40 -25.83
C ARG A 100 -20.26 -6.51 -24.77
N LEU A 101 -18.98 -6.74 -24.43
CA LEU A 101 -18.27 -5.89 -23.47
C LEU A 101 -18.07 -4.47 -23.99
N TYR A 102 -17.79 -4.30 -25.28
CA TYR A 102 -17.57 -3.01 -25.95
C TYR A 102 -18.41 -2.90 -27.24
N PRO A 103 -19.71 -2.56 -27.12
CA PRO A 103 -20.65 -2.61 -28.25
C PRO A 103 -20.58 -1.40 -29.19
N ARG A 104 -19.71 -0.43 -28.91
CA ARG A 104 -19.52 0.78 -29.72
C ARG A 104 -18.04 0.90 -30.06
N GLU A 105 -17.78 1.07 -31.34
CA GLU A 105 -16.45 1.31 -31.90
C GLU A 105 -16.53 2.63 -32.69
N ASP A 106 -16.40 3.74 -31.98
CA ASP A 106 -16.27 5.06 -32.61
C ASP A 106 -14.87 5.21 -33.23
N VAL A 107 -14.66 6.28 -34.01
CA VAL A 107 -13.32 6.56 -34.59
C VAL A 107 -12.29 6.67 -33.47
N GLY A 108 -11.27 5.81 -33.51
CA GLY A 108 -10.22 5.74 -32.49
C GLY A 108 -10.49 4.77 -31.32
N GLU A 109 -11.64 4.10 -31.31
CA GLU A 109 -12.01 3.08 -30.34
C GLU A 109 -12.01 1.68 -30.98
N GLY A 110 -12.03 0.64 -30.14
CA GLY A 110 -12.13 -0.76 -30.59
C GLY A 110 -10.82 -1.53 -30.43
N TRP A 111 -10.62 -2.52 -31.30
CA TRP A 111 -9.46 -3.41 -31.26
C TRP A 111 -8.17 -2.74 -31.75
N PHE A 112 -7.11 -2.89 -30.95
CA PHE A 112 -5.75 -2.60 -31.35
C PHE A 112 -4.89 -3.84 -31.11
N GLY A 113 -4.02 -4.16 -32.07
CA GLY A 113 -3.20 -5.36 -32.03
C GLY A 113 -2.13 -5.35 -30.95
N HIS A 114 -1.35 -6.43 -30.91
CA HIS A 114 -0.31 -6.70 -29.92
C HIS A 114 0.66 -5.53 -29.68
N GLU A 115 1.09 -4.82 -30.74
CA GLU A 115 2.08 -3.74 -30.63
C GLU A 115 1.62 -2.61 -29.70
N ILE A 116 0.35 -2.18 -29.81
CA ILE A 116 -0.21 -1.12 -28.96
C ILE A 116 -0.40 -1.62 -27.53
N ALA A 117 -0.80 -2.89 -27.36
CA ALA A 117 -0.90 -3.51 -26.04
C ALA A 117 0.48 -3.58 -25.36
N GLU A 118 1.53 -3.93 -26.11
CA GLU A 118 2.90 -3.97 -25.62
C GLU A 118 3.40 -2.58 -25.23
N GLU A 119 3.06 -1.54 -26.00
CA GLU A 119 3.38 -0.14 -25.66
C GLU A 119 2.72 0.28 -24.33
N ILE A 120 1.46 -0.06 -24.11
CA ILE A 120 0.75 0.22 -22.85
C ILE A 120 1.44 -0.48 -21.67
N ILE A 121 1.75 -1.77 -21.82
CA ILE A 121 2.45 -2.56 -20.79
C ILE A 121 3.83 -1.94 -20.51
N LYS A 122 4.62 -1.67 -21.55
CA LYS A 122 5.94 -1.03 -21.43
C LYS A 122 5.83 0.32 -20.72
N THR A 123 4.90 1.17 -21.14
CA THR A 123 4.68 2.50 -20.55
C THR A 123 4.29 2.40 -19.07
N PHE A 124 3.40 1.47 -18.73
CA PHE A 124 3.00 1.22 -17.34
C PHE A 124 4.20 0.84 -16.46
N PHE A 125 5.04 -0.07 -16.92
CA PHE A 125 6.24 -0.49 -16.17
C PHE A 125 7.36 0.55 -16.19
N GLN A 126 7.52 1.33 -17.27
CA GLN A 126 8.47 2.44 -17.36
C GLN A 126 8.09 3.61 -16.45
N ASN A 127 6.80 3.83 -16.23
CA ASN A 127 6.31 4.84 -15.31
C ASN A 127 6.55 4.48 -13.85
N LYS A 128 6.81 3.20 -13.52
CA LYS A 128 7.28 2.85 -12.18
C LYS A 128 8.64 3.49 -11.96
N ARG A 129 8.71 4.36 -10.96
CA ARG A 129 9.95 5.00 -10.54
C ARG A 129 10.57 4.20 -9.39
N ARG A 130 11.91 4.17 -9.37
CA ARG A 130 12.64 3.68 -8.20
C ARG A 130 12.34 4.62 -7.03
N LYS A 131 11.83 4.09 -5.92
CA LYS A 131 11.51 4.89 -4.72
C LYS A 131 12.48 4.59 -3.60
N THR A 132 12.96 5.64 -2.93
CA THR A 132 13.70 5.57 -1.68
C THR A 132 12.80 6.09 -0.57
N ILE A 133 12.45 5.21 0.36
CA ILE A 133 11.57 5.52 1.49
C ILE A 133 12.38 5.40 2.77
N ILE A 134 12.53 6.50 3.49
CA ILE A 134 13.14 6.54 4.81
C ILE A 134 12.05 6.79 5.84
N MET A 135 12.03 5.98 6.89
CA MET A 135 11.08 6.07 7.98
C MET A 135 11.81 6.35 9.28
N VAL A 136 11.31 7.30 10.06
CA VAL A 136 11.84 7.66 11.38
C VAL A 136 10.74 7.47 12.42
N GLN A 137 10.97 6.59 13.39
CA GLN A 137 10.11 6.55 14.58
C GLN A 137 10.42 7.78 15.44
N HIS A 138 9.39 8.46 15.95
CA HIS A 138 9.58 9.63 16.81
C HIS A 138 10.59 9.35 17.94
N THR A 139 11.34 10.38 18.33
CA THR A 139 12.35 10.24 19.38
C THR A 139 11.74 10.19 20.77
N GLN A 140 12.57 10.17 21.81
CA GLN A 140 12.08 10.02 23.17
C GLN A 140 11.07 11.12 23.56
N SER A 141 9.89 10.71 24.02
CA SER A 141 8.86 11.60 24.53
C SER A 141 8.54 11.27 25.98
N GLN A 142 7.82 12.18 26.67
CA GLN A 142 7.56 12.07 28.10
C GLN A 142 6.92 10.72 28.49
N HIS A 143 6.03 10.18 27.65
CA HIS A 143 5.37 8.91 27.93
C HIS A 143 6.32 7.70 28.06
N HIS A 144 7.49 7.77 27.42
CA HIS A 144 8.49 6.71 27.53
C HIS A 144 9.14 6.64 28.92
N ILE A 145 9.16 7.74 29.67
CA ILE A 145 9.89 7.85 30.95
C ILE A 145 8.98 7.99 32.17
N ASN A 146 7.68 8.24 31.98
CA ASN A 146 6.70 8.42 33.07
C ASN A 146 5.69 7.26 33.17
N ASN A 147 5.94 6.13 32.49
CA ASN A 147 5.11 4.92 32.52
C ASN A 147 3.66 5.13 32.01
N MET A 148 3.49 5.97 30.98
CA MET A 148 2.19 6.28 30.38
C MET A 148 2.03 5.62 29.00
N ILE A 149 0.78 5.42 28.59
CA ILE A 149 0.42 4.98 27.25
C ILE A 149 0.58 6.15 26.28
N GLY A 150 1.40 5.93 25.25
CA GLY A 150 1.63 6.86 24.15
C GLY A 150 0.39 7.00 23.29
N ALA A 151 0.16 6.03 22.40
CA ALA A 151 -1.01 5.94 21.52
C ALA A 151 -1.40 7.33 20.93
N TRP A 152 -2.66 7.72 21.00
CA TRP A 152 -3.12 9.06 20.59
C TRP A 152 -3.00 10.12 21.70
N GLY A 153 -2.37 9.79 22.82
CA GLY A 153 -2.04 10.75 23.88
C GLY A 153 -1.08 11.82 23.38
N ASP A 154 -1.37 13.07 23.76
CA ASP A 154 -0.62 14.25 23.32
C ASP A 154 0.63 14.47 24.20
N TRP A 155 1.73 13.80 23.82
CA TRP A 155 2.97 13.81 24.58
C TRP A 155 4.07 14.63 23.91
N GLU A 156 4.70 15.49 24.71
CA GLU A 156 5.87 16.29 24.36
C GLU A 156 7.13 15.43 24.20
N LEU A 157 8.06 15.85 23.33
CA LEU A 157 9.43 15.33 23.36
C LEU A 157 10.14 15.72 24.66
N THR A 158 10.98 14.82 25.18
CA THR A 158 11.92 15.16 26.26
C THR A 158 13.04 16.05 25.70
N LYS A 159 13.84 16.67 26.58
CA LYS A 159 15.05 17.39 26.13
C LYS A 159 15.97 16.46 25.34
N PHE A 160 16.20 15.25 25.86
CA PHE A 160 16.96 14.21 25.19
C PHE A 160 16.35 13.82 23.84
N GLY A 161 15.02 13.69 23.75
CA GLY A 161 14.35 13.39 22.48
C GLY A 161 14.55 14.47 21.41
N ARG A 162 14.55 15.75 21.80
CA ARG A 162 14.84 16.86 20.86
C ARG A 162 16.28 16.81 20.37
N GLU A 163 17.23 16.55 21.27
CA GLU A 163 18.64 16.36 20.91
C GLU A 163 18.82 15.17 19.96
N GLN A 164 18.21 14.01 20.27
CA GLN A 164 18.21 12.84 19.38
C GLN A 164 17.65 13.18 17.99
N ALA A 165 16.56 13.93 17.91
CA ALA A 165 15.92 14.26 16.64
C ALA A 165 16.82 15.18 15.79
N TYR A 166 17.50 16.12 16.43
CA TYR A 166 18.49 16.97 15.77
C TYR A 166 19.69 16.16 15.25
N GLU A 167 20.21 15.21 16.03
CA GLU A 167 21.29 14.31 15.59
C GLU A 167 20.88 13.43 14.41
N ILE A 168 19.65 12.89 14.43
CA ILE A 168 19.07 12.17 13.28
C ILE A 168 18.99 13.09 12.06
N GLY A 169 18.55 14.34 12.23
CA GLY A 169 18.52 15.33 11.14
C GLY A 169 19.88 15.55 10.50
N LYS A 170 20.96 15.63 11.29
CA LYS A 170 22.33 15.73 10.75
C LYS A 170 22.73 14.46 10.03
N TRP A 171 22.44 13.29 10.60
CA TRP A 171 22.76 12.02 9.98
C TRP A 171 22.05 11.80 8.64
N LEU A 172 20.80 12.25 8.51
CA LEU A 172 20.00 12.17 7.29
C LEU A 172 20.60 12.99 6.13
N LEU A 173 21.48 13.95 6.37
CA LEU A 173 22.24 14.62 5.31
C LEU A 173 23.18 13.65 4.57
N ASN A 174 23.70 12.62 5.26
CA ASN A 174 24.51 11.57 4.63
C ASN A 174 23.67 10.71 3.65
N GLU A 175 22.36 10.63 3.88
CA GLU A 175 21.38 9.99 3.00
C GLU A 175 20.84 10.95 1.92
N ASN A 176 21.40 12.18 1.82
CA ASN A 176 20.96 13.24 0.92
C ASN A 176 19.47 13.59 1.09
N CYS A 177 18.95 13.54 2.33
CA CYS A 177 17.56 13.85 2.59
C CYS A 177 17.18 15.31 2.29
N ASP A 178 18.14 16.23 2.30
CA ASP A 178 17.99 17.63 1.89
C ASP A 178 17.68 17.80 0.38
N LYS A 179 17.78 16.74 -0.43
CA LYS A 179 17.67 16.82 -1.90
C LYS A 179 16.45 16.08 -2.44
N GLY A 180 15.33 16.79 -2.50
CA GLY A 180 14.12 16.36 -3.21
C GLY A 180 13.26 15.33 -2.46
N PHE A 181 13.46 15.18 -1.15
CA PHE A 181 12.56 14.36 -0.33
C PHE A 181 11.26 15.10 -0.06
N SER A 182 10.14 14.37 -0.19
CA SER A 182 8.86 14.78 0.38
C SER A 182 8.73 14.22 1.80
N MET A 183 8.47 15.09 2.78
CA MET A 183 8.35 14.68 4.19
C MET A 183 6.88 14.56 4.57
N TYR A 184 6.49 13.38 5.06
CA TYR A 184 5.18 13.12 5.68
C TYR A 184 5.37 12.94 7.18
N VAL A 185 4.52 13.58 7.98
CA VAL A 185 4.63 13.53 9.44
C VAL A 185 3.28 13.31 10.10
N SER A 186 3.24 12.44 11.09
CA SER A 186 2.07 12.33 11.97
C SER A 186 1.86 13.62 12.74
N ASP A 187 0.62 14.05 12.82
CA ASP A 187 0.21 15.25 13.55
C ASP A 187 0.31 15.12 15.09
N LEU A 188 0.47 13.90 15.63
CA LEU A 188 0.72 13.73 17.06
C LEU A 188 2.02 14.43 17.45
N LYS A 189 1.93 15.24 18.50
CA LYS A 189 2.93 16.24 18.87
C LYS A 189 4.37 15.73 18.94
N ARG A 190 4.61 14.55 19.51
CA ARG A 190 5.95 13.93 19.54
C ARG A 190 6.55 13.68 18.16
N ALA A 191 5.75 13.24 17.18
CA ALA A 191 6.22 13.00 15.82
C ALA A 191 6.41 14.34 15.09
N PHE A 192 5.47 15.27 15.26
CA PHE A 192 5.59 16.61 14.71
C PHE A 192 6.83 17.35 15.24
N GLN A 193 7.08 17.32 16.54
CA GLN A 193 8.29 17.91 17.14
C GLN A 193 9.57 17.20 16.72
N THR A 194 9.54 15.88 16.55
CA THR A 194 10.67 15.15 15.96
C THR A 194 10.98 15.72 14.57
N SER A 195 9.95 15.95 13.75
CA SER A 195 10.14 16.55 12.43
C SER A 195 10.68 17.96 12.51
N GLN A 196 10.23 18.79 13.45
CA GLN A 196 10.73 20.16 13.61
C GLN A 196 12.22 20.18 13.90
N GLU A 197 12.71 19.33 14.80
CA GLU A 197 14.13 19.24 15.14
C GLU A 197 14.98 18.67 13.99
N ILE A 198 14.48 17.63 13.30
CA ILE A 198 15.11 17.11 12.07
C ILE A 198 15.17 18.22 11.01
N ASN A 199 14.12 19.03 10.89
CA ASN A 199 14.01 19.99 9.81
C ASN A 199 14.94 21.21 9.96
N ARG A 200 15.52 21.40 11.15
CA ARG A 200 16.59 22.38 11.37
C ARG A 200 17.82 22.11 10.49
N THR A 201 17.99 20.88 9.99
CA THR A 201 19.05 20.52 9.04
C THR A 201 18.52 20.37 7.61
N LEU A 202 17.36 19.73 7.43
CA LEU A 202 16.89 19.33 6.10
C LEU A 202 16.11 20.41 5.33
N ASN A 203 15.47 21.36 6.03
CA ASN A 203 14.67 22.45 5.43
C ASN A 203 13.57 22.00 4.43
N ILE A 204 12.91 20.87 4.71
CA ILE A 204 11.79 20.32 3.95
C ILE A 204 10.47 20.81 4.59
N THR A 205 9.49 21.25 3.79
CA THR A 205 8.17 21.56 4.36
C THR A 205 7.40 20.25 4.63
N PRO A 206 7.03 19.94 5.89
CA PRO A 206 6.33 18.69 6.18
C PRO A 206 4.88 18.71 5.73
N VAL A 207 4.41 17.60 5.16
CA VAL A 207 2.99 17.31 4.93
C VAL A 207 2.47 16.57 6.16
N VAL A 208 1.55 17.22 6.89
CA VAL A 208 0.93 16.62 8.07
C VAL A 208 -0.13 15.60 7.64
N ALA A 209 -0.04 14.40 8.19
CA ALA A 209 -0.87 13.26 7.80
C ALA A 209 -1.42 12.52 9.04
N GLU A 210 -2.71 12.72 9.33
CA GLU A 210 -3.42 12.04 10.43
C GLU A 210 -3.48 10.52 10.23
N VAL A 211 -3.54 10.08 8.98
CA VAL A 211 -3.60 8.66 8.61
C VAL A 211 -2.40 7.84 9.12
N ILE A 212 -1.25 8.48 9.40
CA ILE A 212 -0.05 7.85 9.96
C ILE A 212 0.14 8.12 11.47
N ARG A 213 -0.93 8.44 12.21
CA ARG A 213 -0.92 8.37 13.69
C ARG A 213 -0.62 6.96 14.19
N GLU A 214 -0.16 6.88 15.44
CA GLU A 214 0.00 5.62 16.20
C GLU A 214 -1.32 4.84 16.26
N VAL A 215 -1.29 3.58 16.69
CA VAL A 215 -2.54 2.87 17.05
C VAL A 215 -3.31 3.63 18.15
N ASN A 216 -4.61 3.80 17.97
CA ASN A 216 -5.51 4.39 18.96
C ASN A 216 -5.78 3.40 20.10
N ALA A 217 -5.45 3.77 21.33
CA ALA A 217 -5.70 2.95 22.52
C ALA A 217 -7.08 3.18 23.15
N GLY A 218 -7.97 3.94 22.51
CA GLY A 218 -9.30 4.29 23.02
C GLY A 218 -9.23 5.00 24.37
N ALA A 219 -10.02 4.54 25.33
CA ALA A 219 -10.01 5.03 26.71
C ALA A 219 -8.62 4.93 27.40
N GLY A 220 -7.72 4.10 26.86
CA GLY A 220 -6.33 3.96 27.28
C GLY A 220 -5.40 5.11 26.89
N ASN A 221 -5.79 5.98 25.96
CA ASN A 221 -4.96 7.09 25.51
C ASN A 221 -4.56 7.99 26.68
N GLY A 222 -3.25 8.22 26.86
CA GLY A 222 -2.74 9.09 27.91
C GLY A 222 -2.96 8.61 29.34
N LYS A 223 -3.30 7.33 29.55
CA LYS A 223 -3.41 6.71 30.88
C LYS A 223 -2.09 6.10 31.32
N SER A 224 -1.95 5.78 32.60
CA SER A 224 -0.80 4.98 33.07
C SER A 224 -0.88 3.57 32.52
N ARG A 225 0.28 2.92 32.35
CA ARG A 225 0.32 1.51 31.93
C ARG A 225 -0.44 0.61 32.91
N GLU A 226 -0.31 0.86 34.21
CA GLU A 226 -1.04 0.14 35.25
C GLU A 226 -2.56 0.25 35.04
N TRP A 227 -3.09 1.48 34.89
CA TRP A 227 -4.51 1.68 34.63
C TRP A 227 -4.94 0.96 33.36
N TYR A 228 -4.16 1.07 32.28
CA TYR A 228 -4.46 0.41 31.01
C TYR A 228 -4.57 -1.12 31.18
N HIS A 229 -3.60 -1.75 31.84
CA HIS A 229 -3.60 -3.19 32.05
C HIS A 229 -4.73 -3.67 32.96
N SER A 230 -5.11 -2.88 33.97
CA SER A 230 -6.22 -3.22 34.87
C SER A 230 -7.61 -3.02 34.25
N ASN A 231 -7.75 -2.18 33.22
CA ASN A 231 -9.05 -1.81 32.66
C ASN A 231 -9.29 -2.33 31.23
N LYS A 232 -8.24 -2.79 30.52
CA LYS A 232 -8.41 -3.34 29.17
C LYS A 232 -9.24 -4.63 29.21
N LYS A 233 -10.00 -4.87 28.14
CA LYS A 233 -10.64 -6.18 27.90
C LYS A 233 -9.58 -7.29 27.85
N PRO A 234 -9.85 -8.48 28.39
CA PRO A 234 -8.94 -9.61 28.26
C PRO A 234 -8.77 -9.95 26.77
N GLU A 235 -7.56 -10.36 26.42
CA GLU A 235 -7.23 -10.83 25.08
C GLU A 235 -7.41 -12.34 25.02
N ASN A 236 -7.79 -12.85 23.85
CA ASN A 236 -7.92 -14.29 23.63
C ASN A 236 -6.53 -14.97 23.63
N GLU A 237 -6.50 -16.28 23.86
CA GLU A 237 -5.24 -17.05 23.80
C GLU A 237 -4.65 -17.09 22.38
N TYR A 238 -5.51 -17.00 21.37
CA TYR A 238 -5.13 -16.93 19.96
C TYR A 238 -5.16 -15.49 19.46
N TYR A 239 -4.29 -15.20 18.49
CA TYR A 239 -4.27 -13.91 17.81
C TYR A 239 -5.64 -13.59 17.19
N ASP A 240 -6.20 -12.45 17.59
CA ASP A 240 -7.45 -11.91 17.09
C ASP A 240 -7.20 -10.53 16.50
N SER A 241 -7.28 -10.43 15.16
CA SER A 241 -7.03 -9.20 14.41
C SER A 241 -8.05 -8.09 14.68
N ASP A 242 -9.23 -8.44 15.20
CA ASP A 242 -10.30 -7.51 15.54
C ASP A 242 -10.36 -7.22 17.05
N TYR A 243 -9.41 -7.77 17.83
CA TYR A 243 -9.31 -7.47 19.25
C TYR A 243 -9.12 -5.96 19.47
N LYS A 244 -9.92 -5.43 20.39
CA LYS A 244 -9.84 -4.06 20.87
C LYS A 244 -9.74 -4.05 22.39
N PRO A 245 -8.72 -3.39 22.98
CA PRO A 245 -8.59 -3.29 24.43
C PRO A 245 -9.72 -2.48 25.07
N PHE A 246 -10.33 -1.56 24.32
CA PHE A 246 -11.48 -0.74 24.70
C PHE A 246 -12.41 -0.58 23.48
N ASP A 247 -13.70 -0.29 23.69
CA ASP A 247 -14.67 -0.19 22.58
C ASP A 247 -14.31 0.88 21.53
N ASP A 248 -13.65 1.95 21.99
CA ASP A 248 -13.21 3.10 21.19
C ASP A 248 -11.74 2.99 20.71
N ALA A 249 -11.09 1.85 20.92
CA ALA A 249 -9.74 1.58 20.43
C ALA A 249 -9.74 1.10 18.97
N GLU A 250 -8.56 1.17 18.35
CA GLU A 250 -8.30 0.52 17.07
C GLU A 250 -7.83 -0.92 17.28
N SER A 251 -8.35 -1.81 16.44
CA SER A 251 -7.75 -3.14 16.26
C SER A 251 -6.60 -3.11 15.25
N ASP A 252 -5.91 -4.23 15.08
CA ASP A 252 -4.92 -4.38 14.01
C ASP A 252 -5.57 -4.21 12.62
N ASN A 253 -6.79 -4.73 12.45
CA ASN A 253 -7.55 -4.59 11.20
C ASN A 253 -7.91 -3.11 10.92
N ASP A 254 -8.34 -2.37 11.96
CA ASP A 254 -8.61 -0.93 11.82
C ASP A 254 -7.35 -0.16 11.41
N LEU A 255 -6.22 -0.41 12.06
CA LEU A 255 -4.96 0.25 11.76
C LEU A 255 -4.50 -0.07 10.33
N TRP A 256 -4.57 -1.33 9.90
CA TRP A 256 -4.24 -1.71 8.54
C TRP A 256 -5.12 -0.98 7.53
N ASN A 257 -6.43 -0.99 7.72
CA ASN A 257 -7.37 -0.34 6.81
C ASN A 257 -7.21 1.18 6.78
N ARG A 258 -6.89 1.81 7.91
CA ARG A 258 -6.56 3.23 7.97
C ARG A 258 -5.28 3.54 7.19
N LEU A 259 -4.23 2.75 7.36
CA LEU A 259 -2.94 2.99 6.69
C LEU A 259 -2.95 2.64 5.20
N TYR A 260 -3.82 1.73 4.78
CA TYR A 260 -3.81 1.19 3.44
C TYR A 260 -3.91 2.27 2.34
N PRO A 261 -4.83 3.25 2.39
CA PRO A 261 -4.87 4.35 1.41
C PRO A 261 -3.57 5.16 1.34
N PHE A 262 -2.90 5.38 2.48
CA PHE A 262 -1.62 6.09 2.50
C PHE A 262 -0.52 5.26 1.83
N TYR A 263 -0.44 3.97 2.12
CA TYR A 263 0.45 3.05 1.41
C TYR A 263 0.20 3.08 -0.10
N GLN A 264 -1.08 3.06 -0.53
CA GLN A 264 -1.45 3.13 -1.94
C GLN A 264 -1.01 4.43 -2.62
N ASP A 265 -1.18 5.57 -1.95
CA ASP A 265 -0.70 6.86 -2.47
C ASP A 265 0.82 6.85 -2.64
N ILE A 266 1.56 6.40 -1.62
CA ILE A 266 3.02 6.36 -1.63
C ILE A 266 3.59 5.50 -2.78
N ILE A 267 2.98 4.33 -3.06
CA ILE A 267 3.46 3.46 -4.14
C ILE A 267 3.03 3.91 -5.53
N SER A 268 1.90 4.63 -5.66
CA SER A 268 1.32 5.00 -6.96
C SER A 268 1.71 6.41 -7.43
N ASN A 269 2.06 7.30 -6.51
CA ASN A 269 2.44 8.66 -6.84
C ASN A 269 3.82 8.73 -7.54
N ASN A 270 4.17 9.90 -8.08
CA ASN A 270 5.44 10.11 -8.80
C ASN A 270 6.62 10.51 -7.89
N GLN A 271 6.47 10.47 -6.56
CA GLN A 271 7.56 10.84 -5.65
C GLN A 271 8.59 9.72 -5.56
N GLU A 272 9.86 10.03 -5.80
CA GLU A 272 10.96 9.06 -5.75
C GLU A 272 11.67 9.01 -4.40
N LYS A 273 11.57 10.07 -3.59
CA LYS A 273 12.27 10.18 -2.31
C LYS A 273 11.30 10.64 -1.25
N ILE A 274 11.10 9.82 -0.24
CA ILE A 274 10.02 9.97 0.73
C ILE A 274 10.60 9.78 2.13
N LEU A 275 10.33 10.74 3.01
CA LEU A 275 10.70 10.69 4.42
C LEU A 275 9.42 10.66 5.24
N ILE A 276 9.25 9.65 6.10
CA ILE A 276 8.03 9.44 6.89
C ILE A 276 8.39 9.46 8.36
N ILE A 277 7.77 10.34 9.14
CA ILE A 277 8.00 10.48 10.58
C ILE A 277 6.71 10.08 11.32
N SER A 278 6.76 8.96 12.04
CA SER A 278 5.58 8.35 12.66
C SER A 278 5.96 7.57 13.93
N HIS A 279 5.29 6.46 14.20
CA HIS A 279 5.27 5.78 15.49
C HIS A 279 5.58 4.28 15.34
N GLY A 280 5.84 3.60 16.46
CA GLY A 280 6.39 2.24 16.43
C GLY A 280 5.47 1.23 15.74
N THR A 281 4.22 1.14 16.18
CA THR A 281 3.26 0.17 15.61
C THR A 281 2.90 0.56 14.19
N THR A 282 2.58 1.83 13.95
CA THR A 282 2.26 2.34 12.61
C THR A 282 3.35 2.08 11.58
N LEU A 283 4.62 2.34 11.92
CA LEU A 283 5.74 2.07 11.02
C LEU A 283 5.96 0.58 10.82
N SER A 284 5.70 -0.26 11.83
CA SER A 284 5.76 -1.72 11.68
C SER A 284 4.79 -2.23 10.61
N PHE A 285 3.54 -1.73 10.61
CA PHE A 285 2.54 -2.08 9.60
C PHE A 285 2.93 -1.57 8.22
N LEU A 286 3.36 -0.31 8.13
CA LEU A 286 3.76 0.27 6.86
C LEU A 286 4.98 -0.45 6.27
N GLN A 287 5.94 -0.85 7.11
CA GLN A 287 7.08 -1.69 6.71
C GLN A 287 6.60 -3.03 6.13
N SER A 288 5.66 -3.73 6.79
CA SER A 288 5.05 -4.96 6.27
C SER A 288 4.38 -4.75 4.91
N MET A 289 3.56 -3.70 4.76
CA MET A 289 2.92 -3.38 3.47
C MET A 289 3.96 -3.14 2.37
N LEU A 290 5.02 -2.37 2.66
CA LEU A 290 6.06 -2.01 1.70
C LEU A 290 6.91 -3.20 1.24
N ILE A 291 7.05 -4.25 2.04
CA ILE A 291 7.78 -5.47 1.65
C ILE A 291 6.88 -6.53 0.99
N GLY A 292 5.58 -6.23 0.83
CA GLY A 292 4.61 -7.12 0.20
C GLY A 292 4.01 -8.18 1.13
N ASP A 293 4.10 -8.00 2.45
CA ASP A 293 3.39 -8.87 3.38
C ASP A 293 1.88 -8.65 3.27
N SER A 294 1.09 -9.73 3.36
CA SER A 294 -0.35 -9.65 3.54
C SER A 294 -0.69 -9.32 5.01
N PHE A 295 -1.93 -8.89 5.27
CA PHE A 295 -2.37 -8.61 6.64
C PHE A 295 -2.16 -9.82 7.57
N TYR A 296 -2.42 -11.04 7.10
CA TYR A 296 -2.26 -12.27 7.89
C TYR A 296 -0.82 -12.60 8.28
N ALA A 297 0.17 -12.04 7.57
CA ALA A 297 1.56 -12.18 7.98
C ALA A 297 1.82 -11.57 9.37
N LEU A 298 1.04 -10.54 9.75
CA LEU A 298 1.18 -9.84 11.03
C LEU A 298 0.94 -10.75 12.24
N ALA A 299 0.09 -11.77 12.08
CA ALA A 299 -0.15 -12.79 13.11
C ALA A 299 1.12 -13.60 13.45
N LYS A 300 2.07 -13.67 12.51
CA LYS A 300 3.29 -14.49 12.63
C LYS A 300 4.55 -13.66 12.85
N ARG A 301 4.59 -12.42 12.35
CA ARG A 301 5.78 -11.57 12.41
C ARG A 301 5.42 -10.09 12.43
N ARG A 302 6.20 -9.32 13.18
CA ARG A 302 6.15 -7.86 13.21
C ARG A 302 7.55 -7.29 13.33
N PHE A 303 7.71 -6.07 12.86
CA PHE A 303 8.92 -5.29 13.11
C PHE A 303 8.80 -4.52 14.41
N ILE A 304 9.87 -4.48 15.20
CA ILE A 304 9.93 -3.72 16.44
C ILE A 304 10.99 -2.64 16.29
N GLY A 305 10.54 -1.40 16.32
CA GLY A 305 11.38 -0.20 16.35
C GLY A 305 11.58 0.32 17.77
N LEU A 306 12.56 1.21 17.93
CA LEU A 306 12.83 1.91 19.17
C LEU A 306 12.75 3.42 18.90
N SER A 307 12.45 4.23 19.90
CA SER A 307 12.33 5.68 19.69
C SER A 307 13.57 6.26 19.01
N GLY A 308 13.39 6.98 17.90
CA GLY A 308 14.48 7.52 17.08
C GLY A 308 15.12 6.54 16.11
N SER A 309 14.62 5.31 15.98
CA SER A 309 15.15 4.37 14.99
C SER A 309 14.76 4.78 13.57
N VAL A 310 15.68 4.54 12.63
CA VAL A 310 15.55 4.88 11.22
C VAL A 310 15.58 3.62 10.37
N SER A 311 14.67 3.53 9.41
CA SER A 311 14.61 2.45 8.41
C SER A 311 14.70 3.04 7.01
N LYS A 312 15.28 2.30 6.07
CA LYS A 312 15.33 2.67 4.65
C LYS A 312 14.98 1.47 3.78
N LEU A 313 14.04 1.69 2.88
CA LEU A 313 13.70 0.77 1.82
C LEU A 313 13.91 1.42 0.46
N THR A 314 14.34 0.61 -0.49
CA THR A 314 14.32 0.96 -1.90
C THR A 314 13.34 0.05 -2.62
N LEU A 315 12.38 0.64 -3.32
CA LEU A 315 11.45 -0.06 -4.20
C LEU A 315 12.00 0.09 -5.62
N GLU A 316 12.44 -1.01 -6.22
CA GLU A 316 12.97 -1.04 -7.58
C GLU A 316 11.83 -1.13 -8.61
N THR A 317 12.10 -0.67 -9.83
CA THR A 317 11.08 -0.61 -10.91
C THR A 317 10.58 -1.99 -11.35
N ASN A 318 11.38 -3.04 -11.12
CA ASN A 318 11.01 -4.43 -11.37
C ASN A 318 10.19 -5.07 -10.22
N GLY A 319 9.76 -4.29 -9.22
CA GLY A 319 8.98 -4.77 -8.09
C GLY A 319 9.81 -5.34 -6.94
N LYS A 320 11.14 -5.45 -7.08
CA LYS A 320 12.01 -5.89 -5.97
C LYS A 320 12.06 -4.83 -4.88
N VAL A 321 11.88 -5.23 -3.64
CA VAL A 321 12.04 -4.37 -2.47
C VAL A 321 13.37 -4.69 -1.79
N MET A 322 14.23 -3.69 -1.64
CA MET A 322 15.48 -3.78 -0.91
C MET A 322 15.32 -3.12 0.45
N ILE A 323 15.44 -3.90 1.52
CA ILE A 323 15.53 -3.37 2.89
C ILE A 323 17.00 -2.97 3.10
N ASN A 324 17.32 -1.68 2.97
CA ASN A 324 18.69 -1.19 3.10
C ASN A 324 19.19 -1.31 4.54
N TYR A 325 18.35 -0.89 5.49
CA TYR A 325 18.51 -1.10 6.93
C TYR A 325 17.16 -0.94 7.59
N LEU A 326 16.96 -1.62 8.72
CA LEU A 326 15.69 -1.65 9.44
C LEU A 326 15.92 -1.32 10.91
N ASN A 327 15.16 -0.35 11.42
CA ASN A 327 15.14 0.09 12.81
C ASN A 327 16.55 0.37 13.37
N GLN A 328 17.42 0.96 12.54
CA GLN A 328 18.78 1.32 12.90
C GLN A 328 18.77 2.50 13.88
N ARG A 329 19.57 2.41 14.94
CA ARG A 329 19.83 3.54 15.85
C ARG A 329 20.96 4.39 15.30
N ILE A 330 20.80 5.71 15.44
CA ILE A 330 21.75 6.72 15.01
C ILE A 330 22.53 7.25 16.22
#